data_AF-A0A2M6XYU9-F1
#
_entry.id   AF-A0A2M6XYU9-F1
#
_cell.length_a   1.000
_cell.length_b   1.000
_cell.length_c   1.000
_cell.angle_alpha   90.00
_cell.angle_beta   90.00
_cell.angle_gamma   90.00
#
_symmetry.space_group_name_H-M   'P 1'
#
loop_
_entity.id
_entity.type
_entity.pdbx_description
1 polymer ?
#
loop_
_entity_poly.entity_id
_entity_poly.type
_entity_poly.pdbx_seq_one_letter_code
_entity_poly.pdbx_strand_id
1 'polypeptide(L)'
;MKIILSLVLLAGIAPGAWCGETENMRAVQLTDINAGAVMERPSLAQPGLVKLDLCVLNEIKNNKCYFKCQSGAVVIEPAVRPDFSAGEPAGPCSPYITREIITEATQKYLNTNQLEDLLGDANPEVRKAAVKTARSQLNNYSTLEHVLEMFKNKQERADVRAEAARTLSYAAGDYKVQDALKSLLKYGGDEPRELRVMTYKALWAATGNYSVQDFLMDAVKYNEKDPPARRAAIWSLFNVCNNSTAQSLLTDLIKYGNEEEAVRVEAIKSLFAVVGNYNIKDLFKDLLHNASEKKAVRLVALKALSGVANDYSVQNIFNDIIRTERDPELRVAAVAASNADIAELREYFHLGYRLQNGRFVSPIEKE
;
A
#
# COMPACT_ATOMS: atom_id res chain seq x y z
N MET A 1 -43.94 -72.64 -5.01
CA MET A 1 -44.39 -71.46 -5.76
C MET A 1 -44.04 -70.21 -4.96
N LYS A 2 -42.92 -69.56 -5.27
CA LYS A 2 -42.55 -68.25 -4.74
C LYS A 2 -42.12 -67.40 -5.93
N ILE A 3 -42.93 -66.39 -6.19
CA ILE A 3 -42.80 -65.49 -7.34
C ILE A 3 -41.80 -64.39 -6.99
N ILE A 4 -40.96 -64.12 -7.97
CA ILE A 4 -39.93 -63.10 -8.09
C ILE A 4 -40.57 -61.70 -8.05
N LEU A 5 -39.96 -60.76 -7.34
CA LEU A 5 -40.07 -59.35 -7.71
C LEU A 5 -38.70 -58.67 -7.54
N SER A 6 -38.07 -58.40 -8.68
CA SER A 6 -36.91 -57.54 -8.84
C SER A 6 -37.37 -56.08 -8.89
N LEU A 7 -36.68 -55.17 -8.22
CA LEU A 7 -36.73 -53.74 -8.55
C LEU A 7 -35.29 -53.20 -8.63
N VAL A 8 -34.91 -52.88 -9.87
CA VAL A 8 -33.80 -52.00 -10.24
C VAL A 8 -34.43 -50.65 -10.53
N LEU A 9 -33.86 -49.53 -10.05
CA LEU A 9 -33.82 -48.30 -10.85
C LEU A 9 -32.69 -47.36 -10.42
N LEU A 10 -32.09 -46.78 -11.45
CA LEU A 10 -30.92 -45.90 -11.54
C LEU A 10 -31.22 -44.42 -11.27
N ALA A 11 -30.13 -43.71 -10.96
CA ALA A 11 -29.72 -42.37 -11.40
C ALA A 11 -30.45 -41.10 -10.88
N GLY A 12 -29.62 -40.13 -10.46
CA GLY A 12 -30.03 -38.77 -10.08
C GLY A 12 -28.85 -37.80 -9.98
N ILE A 13 -28.13 -37.63 -11.10
CA ILE A 13 -27.54 -36.40 -11.69
C ILE A 13 -27.19 -35.23 -10.74
N ALA A 14 -25.90 -34.87 -10.70
CA ALA A 14 -25.35 -33.66 -10.10
C ALA A 14 -25.71 -32.38 -10.91
N PRO A 15 -26.08 -31.26 -10.26
CA PRO A 15 -26.17 -29.97 -10.95
C PRO A 15 -24.79 -29.32 -11.07
N GLY A 16 -24.49 -28.94 -12.32
CA GLY A 16 -23.22 -28.39 -12.76
C GLY A 16 -22.92 -26.96 -12.28
N ALA A 17 -21.63 -26.70 -12.20
CA ALA A 17 -21.03 -25.39 -12.02
C ALA A 17 -21.24 -24.54 -13.28
N TRP A 18 -22.11 -23.55 -13.18
CA TRP A 18 -22.26 -22.44 -14.13
C TRP A 18 -22.02 -21.14 -13.37
N CYS A 19 -20.89 -20.48 -13.62
CA CYS A 19 -20.79 -19.02 -13.56
C CYS A 19 -19.76 -18.61 -14.60
N GLY A 20 -20.29 -17.97 -15.63
CA GLY A 20 -19.60 -17.66 -16.87
C GLY A 20 -18.64 -16.48 -16.76
N GLU A 21 -17.71 -16.51 -17.70
CA GLU A 21 -16.99 -15.36 -18.23
C GLU A 21 -17.98 -14.22 -18.55
N THR A 22 -17.68 -13.03 -18.03
CA THR A 22 -18.22 -11.78 -18.54
C THR A 22 -17.05 -10.87 -18.90
N GLU A 23 -16.66 -10.95 -20.17
CA GLU A 23 -15.88 -9.90 -20.82
C GLU A 23 -16.77 -8.70 -21.14
N ASN A 24 -16.14 -7.52 -21.17
CA ASN A 24 -16.60 -6.25 -21.75
C ASN A 24 -17.61 -5.38 -20.97
N MET A 25 -17.10 -4.71 -19.93
CA MET A 25 -17.22 -3.25 -19.83
C MET A 25 -15.86 -2.67 -19.42
N ARG A 26 -15.27 -1.83 -20.28
CA ARG A 26 -14.04 -1.09 -19.99
C ARG A 26 -14.31 -0.05 -18.90
N ALA A 27 -14.20 -0.47 -17.65
CA ALA A 27 -13.73 0.41 -16.59
C ALA A 27 -12.32 0.91 -16.97
N VAL A 28 -11.91 2.06 -16.44
CA VAL A 28 -10.48 2.33 -16.30
C VAL A 28 -9.94 1.19 -15.45
N GLN A 29 -9.41 0.14 -16.09
CA GLN A 29 -8.58 -0.86 -15.44
C GLN A 29 -7.39 -0.07 -14.90
N LEU A 30 -7.50 0.35 -13.63
CA LEU A 30 -6.35 0.26 -12.75
C LEU A 30 -5.92 -1.21 -12.87
N THR A 31 -4.92 -1.47 -13.70
CA THR A 31 -4.34 -2.79 -13.95
C THR A 31 -4.43 -3.63 -12.69
N ASP A 32 -5.08 -4.79 -12.75
CA ASP A 32 -5.36 -5.67 -11.62
C ASP A 32 -4.14 -5.78 -10.69
N ILE A 33 -4.13 -4.98 -9.62
CA ILE A 33 -3.18 -5.17 -8.52
C ILE A 33 -3.82 -6.19 -7.60
N ASN A 34 -3.92 -7.42 -8.08
CA ASN A 34 -4.11 -8.56 -7.18
C ASN A 34 -2.78 -8.72 -6.43
N ALA A 35 -2.73 -8.28 -5.18
CA ALA A 35 -1.51 -8.32 -4.36
C ALA A 35 -0.93 -9.75 -4.24
N GLY A 36 -1.75 -10.80 -4.43
CA GLY A 36 -1.33 -12.19 -4.45
C GLY A 36 -0.57 -12.64 -5.70
N ALA A 37 -0.79 -12.03 -6.87
CA ALA A 37 -0.21 -12.48 -8.14
C ALA A 37 1.17 -11.84 -8.46
N VAL A 38 1.68 -11.01 -7.56
CA VAL A 38 2.83 -10.12 -7.80
C VAL A 38 4.19 -10.75 -7.47
N MET A 39 4.23 -11.92 -6.82
CA MET A 39 5.49 -12.51 -6.33
C MET A 39 6.25 -13.41 -7.32
N GLU A 40 5.75 -13.68 -8.53
CA GLU A 40 6.34 -14.73 -9.39
C GLU A 40 6.88 -14.28 -10.77
N ARG A 41 7.19 -12.99 -11.00
CA ARG A 41 7.82 -12.58 -12.27
C ARG A 41 9.33 -12.38 -12.13
N PRO A 42 10.17 -13.07 -12.95
CA PRO A 42 11.60 -12.80 -12.98
C PRO A 42 11.85 -11.39 -13.53
N SER A 43 12.69 -10.62 -12.83
CA SER A 43 13.07 -9.27 -13.21
C SER A 43 13.88 -9.28 -14.50
N LEU A 44 13.36 -8.68 -15.57
CA LEU A 44 14.18 -8.31 -16.73
C LEU A 44 15.19 -7.24 -16.30
N ALA A 45 16.46 -7.41 -16.69
CA ALA A 45 17.51 -6.43 -16.43
C ALA A 45 17.16 -5.12 -17.16
N GLN A 46 16.84 -4.07 -16.39
CA GLN A 46 16.64 -2.73 -16.94
C GLN A 46 18.01 -2.07 -17.17
N PRO A 47 18.24 -1.40 -18.31
CA PRO A 47 19.39 -0.51 -18.47
C PRO A 47 19.29 0.62 -17.43
N GLY A 48 20.40 0.95 -16.79
CA GLY A 48 20.45 1.92 -15.70
C GLY A 48 19.84 3.26 -16.10
N LEU A 49 18.95 3.81 -15.26
CA LEU A 49 18.41 5.16 -15.40
C LEU A 49 19.55 6.18 -15.26
N VAL A 50 20.04 6.67 -16.40
CA VAL A 50 21.00 7.78 -16.42
C VAL A 50 20.24 9.07 -16.13
N LYS A 51 20.46 9.67 -14.95
CA LYS A 51 19.97 11.03 -14.68
C LYS A 51 20.88 12.02 -15.38
N LEU A 52 20.34 12.79 -16.32
CA LEU A 52 21.06 13.89 -16.96
C LEU A 52 20.94 15.15 -16.08
N ASP A 53 22.07 15.76 -15.75
CA ASP A 53 22.16 17.08 -15.15
C ASP A 53 22.29 18.12 -16.25
N LEU A 54 21.46 19.16 -16.20
CA LEU A 54 21.60 20.30 -17.10
C LEU A 54 22.54 21.32 -16.48
N CYS A 55 23.64 21.61 -17.17
CA CYS A 55 24.60 22.63 -16.73
C CYS A 55 24.55 23.84 -17.67
N VAL A 56 24.40 25.02 -17.08
CA VAL A 56 24.29 26.30 -17.80
C VAL A 56 25.61 27.03 -17.72
N LEU A 57 26.04 27.62 -18.84
CA LEU A 57 27.25 28.42 -18.89
C LEU A 57 27.15 29.59 -17.90
N ASN A 58 28.12 29.67 -16.98
CA ASN A 58 28.18 30.67 -15.93
C ASN A 58 29.21 31.76 -16.25
N GLU A 59 30.44 31.37 -16.61
CA GLU A 59 31.51 32.33 -16.95
C GLU A 59 32.52 31.73 -17.95
N ILE A 60 33.21 32.60 -18.69
CA ILE A 60 34.32 32.23 -19.57
C ILE A 60 35.58 32.91 -19.05
N LYS A 61 36.59 32.14 -18.66
CA LYS A 61 37.85 32.66 -18.13
C LYS A 61 39.01 31.78 -18.56
N ASN A 62 40.11 32.41 -18.99
CA ASN A 62 41.35 31.70 -19.39
C ASN A 62 41.11 30.61 -20.45
N ASN A 63 40.30 30.90 -21.48
CA ASN A 63 39.96 29.97 -22.56
C ASN A 63 39.24 28.68 -22.08
N LYS A 64 38.53 28.76 -20.95
CA LYS A 64 37.71 27.70 -20.39
C LYS A 64 36.28 28.20 -20.14
N CYS A 65 35.32 27.35 -20.44
CA CYS A 65 33.90 27.53 -20.21
C CYS A 65 33.54 26.91 -18.85
N TYR A 66 33.04 27.70 -17.91
CA TYR A 66 32.61 27.24 -16.60
C TYR A 66 31.09 27.11 -16.61
N PHE A 67 30.61 25.90 -16.37
CA PHE A 67 29.19 25.58 -16.32
C PHE A 67 28.76 25.30 -14.89
N LYS A 68 27.59 25.79 -14.49
CA LYS A 68 26.96 25.50 -13.20
C LYS A 68 25.76 24.58 -13.43
N CYS A 69 25.77 23.40 -12.80
CA CYS A 69 24.74 22.38 -12.94
C CYS A 69 23.63 22.55 -11.89
N GLN A 70 22.45 21.95 -12.13
CA GLN A 70 21.34 21.98 -11.18
C GLN A 70 21.67 21.27 -9.86
N SER A 71 22.55 20.26 -9.91
CA SER A 71 23.10 19.62 -8.70
C SER A 71 24.02 20.51 -7.86
N GLY A 72 24.41 21.69 -8.36
CA GLY A 72 25.40 22.57 -7.75
C GLY A 72 26.85 22.26 -8.15
N ALA A 73 27.09 21.22 -8.95
CA ALA A 73 28.41 20.93 -9.51
C ALA A 73 28.87 22.03 -10.50
N VAL A 74 30.19 22.25 -10.58
CA VAL A 74 30.80 23.11 -11.59
C VAL A 74 31.58 22.25 -12.57
N VAL A 75 31.28 22.37 -13.86
CA VAL A 75 31.96 21.65 -14.95
C VAL A 75 32.79 22.65 -15.75
N ILE A 76 34.01 22.25 -16.13
CA ILE A 76 34.93 23.12 -16.85
C ILE A 76 35.29 22.44 -18.16
N GLU A 77 34.92 23.05 -19.27
CA GLU A 77 35.28 22.56 -20.60
C GLU A 77 36.27 23.54 -21.28
N PRO A 78 37.20 23.04 -22.11
CA PRO A 78 37.99 23.92 -22.95
C PRO A 78 37.07 24.62 -23.96
N ALA A 79 37.26 25.93 -24.16
CA ALA A 79 36.60 26.61 -25.26
C ALA A 79 37.05 25.98 -26.58
N VAL A 80 36.11 25.75 -27.52
CA VAL A 80 36.40 25.18 -28.83
C VAL A 80 37.43 26.06 -29.52
N ARG A 81 38.65 25.53 -29.74
CA ARG A 81 39.70 26.26 -30.44
C ARG A 81 39.25 26.46 -31.89
N PRO A 82 39.17 27.69 -32.40
CA PRO A 82 39.23 27.92 -33.84
C PRO A 82 40.61 27.47 -34.32
N ASP A 83 40.67 26.95 -35.53
CA ASP A 83 41.91 26.75 -36.26
C ASP A 83 42.64 28.10 -36.37
N PHE A 84 43.83 28.20 -35.74
CA PHE A 84 44.62 29.44 -35.66
C PHE A 84 45.18 29.90 -37.02
N SER A 85 44.88 29.19 -38.09
CA SER A 85 45.21 29.58 -39.46
C SER A 85 44.31 30.70 -40.01
N ALA A 86 43.16 31.00 -39.38
CA ALA A 86 42.14 31.90 -39.92
C ALA A 86 42.00 33.29 -39.24
N GLY A 87 42.71 33.55 -38.14
CA GLY A 87 42.66 34.87 -37.46
C GLY A 87 41.33 35.22 -36.79
N GLU A 88 40.43 34.25 -36.58
CA GLU A 88 39.14 34.47 -35.92
C GLU A 88 39.22 34.28 -34.39
N PRO A 89 38.46 35.07 -33.59
CA PRO A 89 38.41 34.93 -32.13
C PRO A 89 37.88 33.56 -31.70
N ALA A 90 38.28 33.12 -30.50
CA ALA A 90 37.87 31.84 -29.91
C ALA A 90 36.35 31.62 -30.02
N GLY A 91 35.94 30.44 -30.51
CA GLY A 91 34.53 30.13 -30.77
C GLY A 91 33.71 30.15 -29.47
N PRO A 92 32.42 30.52 -29.54
CA PRO A 92 31.57 30.62 -28.36
C PRO A 92 31.39 29.25 -27.69
N CYS A 93 31.46 29.23 -26.36
CA CYS A 93 31.06 28.07 -25.56
C CYS A 93 29.59 27.71 -25.84
N SER A 94 29.24 26.42 -25.79
CA SER A 94 27.82 26.03 -25.78
C SER A 94 27.10 26.71 -24.60
N PRO A 95 25.89 27.24 -24.76
CA PRO A 95 25.15 27.86 -23.65
C PRO A 95 24.71 26.84 -22.59
N TYR A 96 24.62 25.56 -22.96
CA TYR A 96 24.28 24.46 -22.06
C TYR A 96 25.02 23.18 -22.44
N ILE A 97 25.27 22.35 -21.43
CA ILE A 97 25.74 20.98 -21.60
C ILE A 97 24.91 20.05 -20.72
N THR A 98 24.76 18.79 -21.16
CA THR A 98 24.16 17.73 -20.34
C THR A 98 25.25 16.83 -19.83
N ARG A 99 25.31 16.64 -18.53
CA ARG A 99 26.23 15.70 -17.88
C ARG A 99 25.45 14.49 -17.39
N GLU A 100 25.95 13.29 -17.66
CA GLU A 100 25.47 12.11 -16.97
C GLU A 100 25.85 12.18 -15.49
N ILE A 101 24.85 12.23 -14.61
CA ILE A 101 25.08 11.98 -13.19
C ILE A 101 25.21 10.47 -13.06
N ILE A 102 26.43 9.97 -13.15
CA ILE A 102 26.76 8.68 -12.57
C ILE A 102 26.67 8.92 -11.07
N THR A 103 25.48 8.70 -10.49
CA THR A 103 25.35 8.58 -9.03
C THR A 103 26.06 7.29 -8.63
N GLU A 104 27.40 7.32 -8.59
CA GLU A 104 28.21 6.38 -7.81
C GLU A 104 28.14 6.73 -6.32
N ALA A 105 26.96 7.12 -5.83
CA ALA A 105 26.65 6.80 -4.46
C ALA A 105 26.58 5.27 -4.43
N THR A 106 27.74 4.63 -4.25
CA THR A 106 27.79 3.30 -3.66
C THR A 106 26.98 3.43 -2.39
N GLN A 107 25.68 3.09 -2.47
CA GLN A 107 24.89 2.80 -1.30
C GLN A 107 25.71 1.73 -0.59
N LYS A 108 26.46 2.14 0.43
CA LYS A 108 27.15 1.22 1.31
C LYS A 108 26.04 0.51 2.05
N TYR A 109 25.54 -0.55 1.42
CA TYR A 109 24.69 -1.51 2.08
C TYR A 109 25.48 -2.02 3.28
N LEU A 110 24.90 -1.89 4.47
CA LEU A 110 25.44 -2.53 5.65
C LEU A 110 25.54 -4.02 5.34
N ASN A 111 26.73 -4.59 5.50
CA ASN A 111 26.82 -6.05 5.45
C ASN A 111 26.10 -6.65 6.67
N THR A 112 25.81 -7.94 6.63
CA THR A 112 25.02 -8.60 7.67
C THR A 112 25.64 -8.45 9.06
N ASN A 113 26.97 -8.57 9.19
CA ASN A 113 27.65 -8.42 10.49
C ASN A 113 27.50 -6.99 11.04
N GLN A 114 27.67 -5.97 10.20
CA GLN A 114 27.48 -4.58 10.60
C GLN A 114 26.03 -4.31 11.03
N LEU A 115 25.07 -4.91 10.33
CA LEU A 115 23.67 -4.80 10.71
C LEU A 115 23.40 -5.48 12.05
N GLU A 116 23.92 -6.68 12.28
CA GLU A 116 23.80 -7.41 13.55
C GLU A 116 24.41 -6.62 14.72
N ASP A 117 25.59 -6.03 14.53
CA ASP A 117 26.21 -5.16 15.54
C ASP A 117 25.28 -3.97 15.89
N LEU A 118 24.66 -3.35 14.88
CA LEU A 118 23.76 -2.21 15.08
C LEU A 118 22.39 -2.61 15.66
N LEU A 119 21.93 -3.83 15.41
CA LEU A 119 20.73 -4.38 16.07
C LEU A 119 20.97 -4.60 17.57
N GLY A 120 22.22 -4.84 17.98
CA GLY A 120 22.66 -4.94 19.37
C GLY A 120 23.13 -3.63 20.02
N ASP A 121 23.06 -2.50 19.32
CA ASP A 121 23.58 -1.21 19.82
C ASP A 121 22.90 -0.78 21.13
N ALA A 122 23.63 -0.13 22.03
CA ALA A 122 23.07 0.33 23.31
C ALA A 122 21.98 1.41 23.12
N ASN A 123 22.08 2.22 22.07
CA ASN A 123 21.16 3.29 21.76
C ASN A 123 19.91 2.77 21.01
N PRO A 124 18.70 2.91 21.58
CA PRO A 124 17.48 2.44 20.94
C PRO A 124 17.16 3.13 19.61
N GLU A 125 17.62 4.38 19.38
CA GLU A 125 17.44 5.04 18.07
C GLU A 125 18.27 4.35 16.97
N VAL A 126 19.49 3.91 17.31
CA VAL A 126 20.35 3.16 16.38
C VAL A 126 19.71 1.81 16.08
N ARG A 127 19.25 1.10 17.12
CA ARG A 127 18.52 -0.17 16.96
C ARG A 127 17.27 -0.02 16.10
N LYS A 128 16.45 1.01 16.31
CA LYS A 128 15.29 1.29 15.47
C LYS A 128 15.64 1.49 14.00
N ALA A 129 16.69 2.29 13.73
CA ALA A 129 17.18 2.51 12.37
C ALA A 129 17.76 1.23 11.74
N ALA A 130 18.44 0.40 12.53
CA ALA A 130 18.95 -0.89 12.12
C ALA A 130 17.81 -1.86 11.77
N VAL A 131 16.78 -1.98 12.62
CA VAL A 131 15.57 -2.77 12.36
C VAL A 131 14.91 -2.35 11.05
N LYS A 132 14.70 -1.05 10.84
CA LYS A 132 14.13 -0.54 9.58
C LYS A 132 14.98 -0.91 8.35
N THR A 133 16.30 -0.93 8.50
CA THR A 133 17.24 -1.31 7.44
C THR A 133 17.27 -2.82 7.21
N ALA A 134 17.00 -3.62 8.24
CA ALA A 134 16.98 -5.08 8.19
C ALA A 134 15.94 -5.65 7.23
N ARG A 135 14.94 -4.86 6.81
CA ARG A 135 13.93 -5.23 5.81
C ARG A 135 14.51 -5.94 4.58
N SER A 136 15.61 -5.43 4.02
CA SER A 136 16.20 -6.01 2.79
C SER A 136 17.02 -7.27 3.05
N GLN A 137 17.17 -7.68 4.31
CA GLN A 137 17.99 -8.81 4.76
C GLN A 137 17.18 -9.83 5.55
N LEU A 138 15.84 -9.77 5.57
CA LEU A 138 15.00 -10.72 6.32
C LEU A 138 15.01 -12.15 5.75
N ASN A 139 15.54 -12.35 4.54
CA ASN A 139 15.83 -13.68 4.01
C ASN A 139 17.06 -14.33 4.69
N ASN A 140 17.87 -13.54 5.40
CA ASN A 140 18.91 -14.06 6.28
C ASN A 140 18.27 -14.49 7.60
N TYR A 141 18.43 -15.77 7.93
CA TYR A 141 17.87 -16.38 9.15
C TYR A 141 18.31 -15.66 10.43
N SER A 142 19.60 -15.30 10.54
CA SER A 142 20.14 -14.61 11.71
C SER A 142 19.51 -13.24 11.89
N THR A 143 19.43 -12.46 10.81
CA THR A 143 18.79 -11.13 10.85
C THR A 143 17.31 -11.23 11.21
N LEU A 144 16.58 -12.20 10.64
CA LEU A 144 15.17 -12.43 10.96
C LEU A 144 14.97 -12.77 12.44
N GLU A 145 15.77 -13.68 12.99
CA GLU A 145 15.67 -14.07 14.41
C GLU A 145 16.00 -12.89 15.34
N HIS A 146 17.01 -12.07 15.04
CA HIS A 146 17.30 -10.87 15.85
C HIS A 146 16.11 -9.88 15.86
N VAL A 147 15.51 -9.60 14.70
CA VAL A 147 14.33 -8.72 14.63
C VAL A 147 13.13 -9.33 15.38
N LEU A 148 12.95 -10.65 15.31
CA LEU A 148 11.93 -11.37 16.07
C LEU A 148 12.17 -11.30 17.59
N GLU A 149 13.42 -11.46 18.03
CA GLU A 149 13.79 -11.34 19.44
C GLU A 149 13.53 -9.93 19.96
N MET A 150 13.91 -8.90 19.20
CA MET A 150 13.62 -7.51 19.55
C MET A 150 12.12 -7.25 19.65
N PHE A 151 11.32 -7.76 18.72
CA PHE A 151 9.85 -7.65 18.77
C PHE A 151 9.25 -8.29 20.03
N LYS A 152 9.75 -9.48 20.43
CA LYS A 152 9.27 -10.24 21.59
C LYS A 152 9.78 -9.70 22.92
N ASN A 153 10.89 -8.98 22.94
CA ASN A 153 11.55 -8.49 24.15
C ASN A 153 10.71 -7.41 24.85
N LYS A 154 10.09 -7.75 25.99
CA LYS A 154 9.27 -6.79 26.77
C LYS A 154 10.09 -5.65 27.39
N GLN A 155 11.40 -5.80 27.53
CA GLN A 155 12.30 -4.76 28.03
C GLN A 155 12.77 -3.80 26.92
N GLU A 156 12.53 -4.15 25.64
CA GLU A 156 12.81 -3.25 24.53
C GLU A 156 11.78 -2.10 24.48
N ARG A 157 12.24 -0.94 24.01
CA ARG A 157 11.42 0.25 23.83
C ARG A 157 10.28 -0.02 22.85
N ALA A 158 9.08 0.40 23.20
CA ALA A 158 7.85 0.08 22.47
C ALA A 158 7.87 0.48 21.00
N ASP A 159 8.50 1.61 20.66
CA ASP A 159 8.59 2.09 19.28
C ASP A 159 9.63 1.32 18.43
N VAL A 160 10.68 0.77 19.05
CA VAL A 160 11.62 -0.17 18.42
C VAL A 160 10.89 -1.47 18.12
N ARG A 161 10.09 -1.98 19.08
CA ARG A 161 9.24 -3.16 18.88
C ARG A 161 8.18 -2.95 17.79
N ALA A 162 7.60 -1.75 17.72
CA ALA A 162 6.64 -1.40 16.67
C ALA A 162 7.34 -1.34 15.30
N GLU A 163 8.55 -0.77 15.21
CA GLU A 163 9.35 -0.81 13.99
C GLU A 163 9.73 -2.26 13.60
N ALA A 164 9.99 -3.12 14.58
CA ALA A 164 10.23 -4.54 14.36
C ALA A 164 8.98 -5.22 13.78
N ALA A 165 7.79 -4.96 14.34
CA ALA A 165 6.53 -5.44 13.78
C ALA A 165 6.33 -4.99 12.33
N ARG A 166 6.56 -3.70 12.03
CA ARG A 166 6.49 -3.16 10.66
C ARG A 166 7.49 -3.86 9.73
N THR A 167 8.71 -4.05 10.18
CA THR A 167 9.77 -4.72 9.40
C THR A 167 9.40 -6.19 9.14
N LEU A 168 8.92 -6.89 10.16
CA LEU A 168 8.48 -8.29 10.06
C LEU A 168 7.29 -8.49 9.12
N SER A 169 6.52 -7.45 8.78
CA SER A 169 5.45 -7.58 7.76
C SER A 169 6.00 -8.05 6.40
N TYR A 170 7.26 -7.77 6.10
CA TYR A 170 7.94 -8.21 4.87
C TYR A 170 8.31 -9.70 4.89
N ALA A 171 8.32 -10.32 6.07
CA ALA A 171 8.52 -11.74 6.28
C ALA A 171 7.25 -12.42 6.81
N ALA A 172 6.08 -11.80 6.66
CA ALA A 172 4.83 -12.30 7.24
C ALA A 172 4.36 -13.63 6.61
N GLY A 173 4.97 -14.08 5.51
CA GLY A 173 4.77 -15.43 4.97
C GLY A 173 5.36 -16.54 5.88
N ASP A 174 6.32 -16.21 6.74
CA ASP A 174 6.93 -17.15 7.68
C ASP A 174 6.00 -17.41 8.88
N TYR A 175 5.75 -18.69 9.19
CA TYR A 175 4.85 -19.07 10.27
C TYR A 175 5.32 -18.61 11.65
N LYS A 176 6.64 -18.55 11.90
CA LYS A 176 7.19 -18.05 13.17
C LYS A 176 6.88 -16.58 13.36
N VAL A 177 6.93 -15.81 12.26
CA VAL A 177 6.56 -14.39 12.26
C VAL A 177 5.07 -14.24 12.52
N GLN A 178 4.22 -14.98 11.80
CA GLN A 178 2.77 -14.97 12.03
C GLN A 178 2.43 -15.33 13.47
N ASP A 179 3.05 -16.37 14.03
CA ASP A 179 2.80 -16.82 15.38
C ASP A 179 3.28 -15.82 16.43
N ALA A 180 4.42 -15.17 16.21
CA ALA A 180 4.89 -14.09 17.09
C ALA A 180 3.90 -12.92 17.10
N LEU A 181 3.47 -12.44 15.94
CA LEU A 181 2.52 -11.33 15.80
C LEU A 181 1.16 -11.69 16.45
N LYS A 182 0.60 -12.86 16.14
CA LYS A 182 -0.65 -13.35 16.75
C LYS A 182 -0.52 -13.53 18.26
N SER A 183 0.61 -14.05 18.74
CA SER A 183 0.84 -14.28 20.18
C SER A 183 0.89 -12.99 20.96
N LEU A 184 1.55 -11.95 20.42
CA LEU A 184 1.54 -10.62 21.05
C LEU A 184 0.11 -10.09 21.16
N LEU A 185 -0.68 -10.19 20.10
CA LEU A 185 -2.06 -9.67 20.10
C LEU A 185 -3.01 -10.50 20.98
N LYS A 186 -2.80 -11.81 21.08
CA LYS A 186 -3.65 -12.73 21.86
C LYS A 186 -3.35 -12.67 23.36
N TYR A 187 -2.07 -12.55 23.74
CA TYR A 187 -1.63 -12.67 25.13
C TYR A 187 -1.03 -11.38 25.70
N GLY A 188 -0.71 -10.39 24.87
CA GLY A 188 -0.15 -9.09 25.26
C GLY A 188 -1.21 -8.00 25.35
N GLY A 189 -2.30 -8.26 26.07
CA GLY A 189 -3.37 -7.26 26.26
C GLY A 189 -2.91 -5.98 26.98
N ASP A 190 -1.80 -6.06 27.71
CA ASP A 190 -1.10 -4.96 28.40
C ASP A 190 -0.07 -4.24 27.51
N GLU A 191 0.14 -4.69 26.27
CA GLU A 191 1.12 -4.09 25.38
C GLU A 191 0.69 -2.68 24.92
N PRO A 192 1.65 -1.78 24.65
CA PRO A 192 1.35 -0.42 24.19
C PRO A 192 0.47 -0.40 22.95
N ARG A 193 -0.46 0.57 22.90
CA ARG A 193 -1.41 0.73 21.79
C ARG A 193 -0.71 0.78 20.44
N GLU A 194 0.37 1.56 20.34
CA GLU A 194 1.11 1.76 19.09
C GLU A 194 1.72 0.45 18.58
N LEU A 195 2.22 -0.37 19.50
CA LEU A 195 2.75 -1.70 19.17
C LEU A 195 1.63 -2.62 18.67
N ARG A 196 0.48 -2.64 19.34
CA ARG A 196 -0.67 -3.47 18.94
C ARG A 196 -1.22 -3.06 17.58
N VAL A 197 -1.40 -1.76 17.35
CA VAL A 197 -1.81 -1.19 16.06
C VAL A 197 -0.87 -1.63 14.95
N MET A 198 0.44 -1.47 15.14
CA MET A 198 1.42 -1.88 14.12
C MET A 198 1.47 -3.39 13.92
N THR A 199 1.28 -4.17 14.99
CA THR A 199 1.25 -5.64 14.93
C THR A 199 0.04 -6.14 14.12
N TYR A 200 -1.14 -5.53 14.29
CA TYR A 200 -2.28 -5.84 13.41
C TYR A 200 -1.96 -5.50 11.96
N LYS A 201 -1.44 -4.30 11.68
CA LYS A 201 -1.08 -3.88 10.32
C LYS A 201 -0.02 -4.78 9.69
N ALA A 202 0.93 -5.28 10.47
CA ALA A 202 1.96 -6.21 10.00
C ALA A 202 1.38 -7.54 9.48
N LEU A 203 0.24 -7.99 10.02
CA LEU A 203 -0.47 -9.19 9.56
C LEU A 203 -1.15 -9.00 8.19
N TRP A 204 -1.26 -7.77 7.66
CA TRP A 204 -1.84 -7.51 6.34
C TRP A 204 -1.21 -8.35 5.24
N ALA A 205 0.13 -8.47 5.23
CA ALA A 205 0.85 -9.24 4.23
C ALA A 205 0.66 -10.77 4.38
N ALA A 206 0.16 -11.23 5.53
CA ALA A 206 -0.13 -12.63 5.81
C ALA A 206 -1.61 -12.99 5.64
N THR A 207 -2.46 -12.06 5.22
CA THR A 207 -3.90 -12.30 5.05
C THR A 207 -4.22 -13.30 3.95
N GLY A 208 -3.27 -13.69 3.09
CA GLY A 208 -3.44 -14.86 2.20
C GLY A 208 -3.67 -16.18 2.97
N ASN A 209 -3.27 -16.26 4.25
CA ASN A 209 -3.50 -17.41 5.12
C ASN A 209 -4.87 -17.29 5.82
N TYR A 210 -5.76 -18.26 5.61
CA TYR A 210 -7.08 -18.30 6.25
C TYR A 210 -7.01 -18.23 7.78
N SER A 211 -6.02 -18.85 8.43
CA SER A 211 -5.87 -18.76 9.89
C SER A 211 -5.60 -17.32 10.36
N VAL A 212 -4.88 -16.52 9.56
CA VAL A 212 -4.65 -15.10 9.84
C VAL A 212 -5.91 -14.29 9.57
N GLN A 213 -6.66 -14.60 8.51
CA GLN A 213 -7.95 -13.96 8.23
C GLN A 213 -8.93 -14.19 9.39
N ASP A 214 -9.10 -15.43 9.83
CA ASP A 214 -9.99 -15.79 10.94
C ASP A 214 -9.60 -15.06 12.22
N PHE A 215 -8.30 -15.05 12.53
CA PHE A 215 -7.78 -14.31 13.68
C PHE A 215 -8.10 -12.82 13.62
N LEU A 216 -7.93 -12.18 12.46
CA LEU A 216 -8.27 -10.77 12.27
C LEU A 216 -9.78 -10.52 12.35
N MET A 217 -10.59 -11.39 11.77
CA MET A 217 -12.05 -11.29 11.85
C MET A 217 -12.56 -11.45 13.29
N ASP A 218 -11.97 -12.37 14.07
CA ASP A 218 -12.29 -12.54 15.48
C ASP A 218 -11.85 -11.33 16.32
N ALA A 219 -10.71 -10.73 15.99
CA ALA A 219 -10.27 -9.47 16.61
C ALA A 219 -11.30 -8.36 16.37
N VAL A 220 -11.77 -8.21 15.13
CA VAL A 220 -12.77 -7.20 14.75
C VAL A 220 -14.13 -7.46 15.41
N LYS A 221 -14.57 -8.72 15.53
CA LYS A 221 -15.89 -9.03 16.10
C LYS A 221 -15.90 -9.01 17.63
N TYR A 222 -14.88 -9.59 18.27
CA TYR A 222 -14.98 -10.00 19.66
C TYR A 222 -13.79 -9.57 20.52
N ASN A 223 -12.55 -9.76 20.04
CA ASN A 223 -11.40 -9.78 20.94
C ASN A 223 -10.75 -8.41 21.15
N GLU A 224 -10.76 -7.54 20.15
CA GLU A 224 -10.10 -6.24 20.25
C GLU A 224 -11.05 -5.16 20.78
N LYS A 225 -10.68 -4.53 21.90
CA LYS A 225 -11.49 -3.51 22.58
C LYS A 225 -10.94 -2.10 22.43
N ASP A 226 -9.64 -1.94 22.15
CA ASP A 226 -9.04 -0.64 21.87
C ASP A 226 -9.44 -0.20 20.45
N PRO A 227 -10.20 0.90 20.29
CA PRO A 227 -10.73 1.27 18.97
C PRO A 227 -9.65 1.49 17.90
N PRO A 228 -8.50 2.16 18.19
CA PRO A 228 -7.38 2.24 17.25
C PRO A 228 -6.83 0.88 16.80
N ALA A 229 -6.59 -0.05 17.73
CA ALA A 229 -6.13 -1.40 17.39
C ALA A 229 -7.18 -2.20 16.59
N ARG A 230 -8.48 -2.04 16.92
CA ARG A 230 -9.57 -2.68 16.18
C ARG A 230 -9.65 -2.18 14.74
N ARG A 231 -9.47 -0.88 14.53
CA ARG A 231 -9.35 -0.28 13.19
C ARG A 231 -8.14 -0.81 12.44
N ALA A 232 -7.01 -1.03 13.11
CA ALA A 232 -5.85 -1.65 12.49
C ALA A 232 -6.13 -3.10 12.03
N ALA A 233 -6.95 -3.86 12.76
CA ALA A 233 -7.40 -5.18 12.32
C ALA A 233 -8.31 -5.09 11.08
N ILE A 234 -9.22 -4.11 11.03
CA ILE A 234 -10.07 -3.81 9.85
C ILE A 234 -9.22 -3.41 8.65
N TRP A 235 -8.21 -2.56 8.86
CA TRP A 235 -7.24 -2.15 7.85
C TRP A 235 -6.54 -3.36 7.23
N SER A 236 -6.09 -4.31 8.06
CA SER A 236 -5.40 -5.51 7.58
C SER A 236 -6.28 -6.41 6.71
N LEU A 237 -7.60 -6.40 6.93
CA LEU A 237 -8.55 -7.16 6.10
C LEU A 237 -8.77 -6.55 4.69
N PHE A 238 -8.29 -5.34 4.41
CA PHE A 238 -8.40 -4.70 3.09
C PHE A 238 -7.90 -5.60 1.95
N ASN A 239 -6.81 -6.33 2.15
CA ASN A 239 -6.24 -7.20 1.11
C ASN A 239 -7.13 -8.38 0.71
N VAL A 240 -8.07 -8.75 1.58
CA VAL A 240 -8.96 -9.91 1.42
C VAL A 240 -10.43 -9.48 1.37
N CYS A 241 -10.71 -8.22 1.04
CA CYS A 241 -12.08 -7.72 0.97
C CYS A 241 -12.91 -8.33 -0.19
N ASN A 242 -12.28 -9.10 -1.07
CA ASN A 242 -12.94 -9.93 -2.09
C ASN A 242 -13.43 -11.29 -1.54
N ASN A 243 -12.96 -11.71 -0.35
CA ASN A 243 -13.49 -12.86 0.36
C ASN A 243 -14.87 -12.49 0.92
N SER A 244 -15.88 -13.30 0.64
CA SER A 244 -17.28 -13.03 1.03
C SER A 244 -17.46 -12.87 2.55
N THR A 245 -16.71 -13.61 3.36
CA THR A 245 -16.78 -13.54 4.83
C THR A 245 -16.22 -12.21 5.35
N ALA A 246 -15.04 -11.81 4.87
CA ALA A 246 -14.44 -10.53 5.24
C ALA A 246 -15.30 -9.36 4.73
N GLN A 247 -15.76 -9.44 3.47
CA GLN A 247 -16.65 -8.45 2.87
C GLN A 247 -17.96 -8.28 3.66
N SER A 248 -18.59 -9.39 4.06
CA SER A 248 -19.82 -9.37 4.87
C SER A 248 -19.57 -8.73 6.23
N LEU A 249 -18.49 -9.11 6.92
CA LEU A 249 -18.13 -8.50 8.20
C LEU A 249 -17.97 -6.98 8.08
N LEU A 250 -17.22 -6.51 7.10
CA LEU A 250 -17.02 -5.07 6.87
C LEU A 250 -18.34 -4.35 6.52
N THR A 251 -19.19 -5.01 5.74
CA THR A 251 -20.53 -4.50 5.39
C THR A 251 -21.42 -4.38 6.64
N ASP A 252 -21.40 -5.37 7.52
CA ASP A 252 -22.20 -5.40 8.74
C ASP A 252 -21.78 -4.30 9.72
N LEU A 253 -20.47 -4.04 9.85
CA LEU A 253 -19.94 -2.93 10.63
C LEU A 253 -20.47 -1.57 10.14
N ILE A 254 -20.63 -1.41 8.83
CA ILE A 254 -21.12 -0.18 8.23
C ILE A 254 -22.64 -0.02 8.42
N LYS A 255 -23.41 -1.10 8.19
CA LYS A 255 -24.89 -1.07 8.16
C LYS A 255 -25.53 -1.12 9.55
N TYR A 256 -25.10 -2.07 10.37
CA TYR A 256 -25.80 -2.46 11.60
C TYR A 256 -24.98 -2.21 12.86
N GLY A 257 -23.71 -1.88 12.68
CA GLY A 257 -22.86 -1.51 13.79
C GLY A 257 -23.36 -0.25 14.47
N ASN A 258 -23.69 -0.32 15.76
CA ASN A 258 -23.63 0.83 16.67
C ASN A 258 -22.15 1.18 16.93
N GLU A 259 -21.43 1.36 15.83
CA GLU A 259 -19.99 1.45 15.78
C GLU A 259 -19.58 2.92 15.80
N GLU A 260 -18.38 3.14 16.33
CA GLU A 260 -17.74 4.45 16.26
C GLU A 260 -17.62 4.89 14.79
N GLU A 261 -17.78 6.19 14.55
CA GLU A 261 -17.65 6.77 13.21
C GLU A 261 -16.33 6.35 12.53
N ALA A 262 -15.22 6.42 13.27
CA ALA A 262 -13.91 6.06 12.76
C ALA A 262 -13.81 4.58 12.35
N VAL A 263 -14.52 3.67 13.03
CA VAL A 263 -14.54 2.23 12.68
C VAL A 263 -15.28 2.02 11.37
N ARG A 264 -16.42 2.70 11.18
CA ARG A 264 -17.20 2.64 9.94
C ARG A 264 -16.43 3.25 8.77
N VAL A 265 -15.74 4.36 8.99
CA VAL A 265 -14.86 4.99 7.99
C VAL A 265 -13.78 4.03 7.54
N GLU A 266 -13.11 3.35 8.49
CA GLU A 266 -12.07 2.38 8.17
C GLU A 266 -12.63 1.18 7.39
N ALA A 267 -13.81 0.67 7.76
CA ALA A 267 -14.46 -0.40 7.02
C ALA A 267 -14.81 -0.01 5.58
N ILE A 268 -15.26 1.23 5.35
CA ILE A 268 -15.52 1.75 3.99
C ILE A 268 -14.21 1.82 3.21
N LYS A 269 -13.12 2.30 3.82
CA LYS A 269 -11.81 2.32 3.17
C LYS A 269 -11.34 0.92 2.80
N SER A 270 -11.49 -0.05 3.71
CA SER A 270 -11.12 -1.45 3.48
C SER A 270 -11.96 -2.13 2.38
N LEU A 271 -13.12 -1.59 2.01
CA LEU A 271 -13.96 -2.10 0.92
C LEU A 271 -13.70 -1.41 -0.42
N PHE A 272 -12.78 -0.44 -0.49
CA PHE A 272 -12.55 0.35 -1.71
C PHE A 272 -12.21 -0.51 -2.93
N ALA A 273 -11.35 -1.53 -2.77
CA ALA A 273 -10.93 -2.39 -3.88
C ALA A 273 -12.08 -3.21 -4.49
N VAL A 274 -13.21 -3.34 -3.79
CA VAL A 274 -14.41 -4.06 -4.25
C VAL A 274 -15.61 -3.13 -4.48
N VAL A 275 -15.41 -1.82 -4.58
CA VAL A 275 -16.50 -0.85 -4.82
C VAL A 275 -17.22 -1.06 -6.16
N GLY A 276 -16.60 -1.78 -7.11
CA GLY A 276 -17.25 -2.24 -8.35
C GLY A 276 -18.36 -3.27 -8.13
N ASN A 277 -18.35 -3.98 -7.00
CA ASN A 277 -19.41 -4.92 -6.63
C ASN A 277 -20.72 -4.15 -6.40
N TYR A 278 -21.78 -4.58 -7.08
CA TYR A 278 -23.11 -3.96 -7.01
C TYR A 278 -23.58 -3.73 -5.57
N ASN A 279 -23.41 -4.72 -4.68
CA ASN A 279 -23.88 -4.63 -3.29
C ASN A 279 -23.10 -3.59 -2.47
N ILE A 280 -21.79 -3.45 -2.71
CA ILE A 280 -20.94 -2.47 -2.02
C ILE A 280 -21.22 -1.06 -2.55
N LYS A 281 -21.37 -0.96 -3.87
CA LYS A 281 -21.75 0.28 -4.54
C LYS A 281 -23.10 0.79 -4.03
N ASP A 282 -24.11 -0.09 -3.95
CA ASP A 282 -25.44 0.23 -3.42
C ASP A 282 -25.39 0.64 -1.96
N LEU A 283 -24.66 -0.10 -1.12
CA LEU A 283 -24.42 0.31 0.26
C LEU A 283 -23.86 1.74 0.35
N PHE A 284 -22.84 2.09 -0.43
CA PHE A 284 -22.27 3.43 -0.37
C PHE A 284 -23.25 4.50 -0.88
N LYS A 285 -24.04 4.20 -1.92
CA LYS A 285 -25.10 5.09 -2.40
C LYS A 285 -26.17 5.33 -1.31
N ASP A 286 -26.58 4.29 -0.59
CA ASP A 286 -27.54 4.39 0.52
C ASP A 286 -27.00 5.30 1.64
N LEU A 287 -25.72 5.20 1.98
CA LEU A 287 -25.08 6.09 2.96
C LEU A 287 -25.15 7.56 2.51
N LEU A 288 -25.00 7.84 1.22
CA LEU A 288 -25.04 9.21 0.70
C LEU A 288 -26.44 9.82 0.73
N HIS A 289 -27.48 9.03 0.47
CA HIS A 289 -28.87 9.47 0.51
C HIS A 289 -29.41 9.62 1.94
N ASN A 290 -28.81 8.93 2.92
CA ASN A 290 -29.20 9.07 4.31
C ASN A 290 -28.72 10.40 4.90
N ALA A 291 -29.61 11.40 4.96
CA ALA A 291 -29.31 12.71 5.54
C ALA A 291 -28.99 12.68 7.04
N SER A 292 -29.42 11.64 7.76
CA SER A 292 -29.05 11.41 9.17
C SER A 292 -27.71 10.69 9.35
N GLU A 293 -27.08 10.25 8.27
CA GLU A 293 -25.75 9.66 8.32
C GLU A 293 -24.71 10.71 8.69
N LYS A 294 -23.71 10.29 9.46
CA LYS A 294 -22.61 11.15 9.89
C LYS A 294 -21.82 11.65 8.69
N LYS A 295 -21.47 12.94 8.73
CA LYS A 295 -20.76 13.62 7.64
C LYS A 295 -19.49 12.89 7.20
N ALA A 296 -18.65 12.43 8.15
CA ALA A 296 -17.41 11.74 7.82
C ALA A 296 -17.64 10.43 7.06
N VAL A 297 -18.70 9.69 7.40
CA VAL A 297 -19.11 8.45 6.72
C VAL A 297 -19.58 8.75 5.30
N ARG A 298 -20.38 9.82 5.10
CA ARG A 298 -20.81 10.27 3.77
C ARG A 298 -19.62 10.73 2.92
N LEU A 299 -18.67 11.47 3.49
CA LEU A 299 -17.47 11.93 2.78
C LEU A 299 -16.61 10.76 2.28
N VAL A 300 -16.38 9.74 3.12
CA VAL A 300 -15.59 8.58 2.70
C VAL A 300 -16.34 7.71 1.68
N ALA A 301 -17.67 7.60 1.78
CA ALA A 301 -18.49 6.90 0.79
C ALA A 301 -18.44 7.61 -0.59
N LEU A 302 -18.53 8.95 -0.62
CA LEU A 302 -18.33 9.76 -1.83
C LEU A 302 -16.97 9.46 -2.45
N LYS A 303 -15.91 9.53 -1.63
CA LYS A 303 -14.55 9.28 -2.10
C LYS A 303 -14.36 7.84 -2.56
N ALA A 304 -15.00 6.86 -1.93
CA ALA A 304 -14.90 5.47 -2.34
C ALA A 304 -15.60 5.21 -3.69
N LEU A 305 -16.79 5.78 -3.89
CA LEU A 305 -17.52 5.72 -5.15
C LEU A 305 -16.77 6.37 -6.33
N SER A 306 -15.81 7.26 -6.06
CA SER A 306 -14.96 7.81 -7.14
C SER A 306 -14.15 6.74 -7.87
N GLY A 307 -13.85 5.61 -7.22
CA GLY A 307 -13.22 4.45 -7.87
C GLY A 307 -14.05 3.85 -9.01
N VAL A 308 -15.35 4.17 -9.06
CA VAL A 308 -16.31 3.77 -10.09
C VAL A 308 -17.05 4.98 -10.67
N ALA A 309 -16.38 6.13 -10.74
CA ALA A 309 -16.97 7.38 -11.25
C ALA A 309 -17.43 7.33 -12.73
N ASN A 310 -17.04 6.30 -13.49
CA ASN A 310 -17.54 6.07 -14.86
C ASN A 310 -18.93 5.39 -14.90
N ASP A 311 -19.42 4.88 -13.77
CA ASP A 311 -20.76 4.31 -13.67
C ASP A 311 -21.82 5.42 -13.68
N TYR A 312 -22.75 5.34 -14.62
CA TYR A 312 -23.80 6.35 -14.81
C TYR A 312 -24.65 6.58 -13.55
N SER A 313 -24.95 5.52 -12.78
CA SER A 313 -25.71 5.64 -11.54
C SER A 313 -24.97 6.42 -10.47
N VAL A 314 -23.64 6.26 -10.42
CA VAL A 314 -22.76 6.99 -9.49
C VAL A 314 -22.61 8.45 -9.93
N GLN A 315 -22.42 8.70 -11.23
CA GLN A 315 -22.37 10.06 -11.77
C GLN A 315 -23.65 10.85 -11.49
N ASN A 316 -24.81 10.22 -11.61
CA ASN A 316 -26.09 10.87 -11.30
C ASN A 316 -26.16 11.30 -9.83
N ILE A 317 -25.67 10.46 -8.91
CA ILE A 317 -25.65 10.79 -7.48
C ILE A 317 -24.67 11.92 -7.19
N PHE A 318 -23.48 11.92 -7.80
CA PHE A 318 -22.56 13.05 -7.66
C PHE A 318 -23.19 14.35 -8.18
N ASN A 319 -23.81 14.32 -9.35
CA ASN A 319 -24.50 15.48 -9.93
C ASN A 319 -25.67 15.97 -9.06
N ASP A 320 -26.43 15.06 -8.46
CA ASP A 320 -27.49 15.41 -7.52
C ASP A 320 -26.91 16.13 -6.29
N ILE A 321 -25.93 15.53 -5.62
CA ILE A 321 -25.26 16.12 -4.45
C ILE A 321 -24.67 17.48 -4.79
N ILE A 322 -23.98 17.64 -5.92
CA ILE A 322 -23.39 18.92 -6.36
C ILE A 322 -24.45 20.04 -6.44
N ARG A 323 -25.67 19.70 -6.86
CA ARG A 323 -26.79 20.64 -7.08
C ARG A 323 -27.61 20.90 -5.83
N THR A 324 -27.86 19.87 -5.02
CA THR A 324 -28.92 19.89 -3.99
C THR A 324 -28.39 19.88 -2.56
N GLU A 325 -27.17 19.39 -2.32
CA GLU A 325 -26.61 19.29 -0.98
C GLU A 325 -26.30 20.69 -0.41
N ARG A 326 -26.62 20.89 0.87
CA ARG A 326 -26.41 22.18 1.54
C ARG A 326 -25.03 22.27 2.16
N ASP A 327 -24.46 21.15 2.57
CA ASP A 327 -23.12 21.12 3.14
C ASP A 327 -22.07 21.36 2.03
N PRO A 328 -21.31 22.47 2.09
CA PRO A 328 -20.33 22.78 1.06
C PRO A 328 -19.21 21.74 0.96
N GLU A 329 -18.85 21.06 2.06
CA GLU A 329 -17.79 20.07 2.06
C GLU A 329 -18.22 18.81 1.30
N LEU A 330 -19.46 18.36 1.48
CA LEU A 330 -20.02 17.23 0.71
C LEU A 330 -20.15 17.58 -0.78
N ARG A 331 -20.53 18.81 -1.10
CA ARG A 331 -20.54 19.29 -2.49
C ARG A 331 -19.15 19.29 -3.12
N VAL A 332 -18.16 19.84 -2.44
CA VAL A 332 -16.77 19.85 -2.91
C VAL A 332 -16.25 18.42 -3.07
N ALA A 333 -16.53 17.53 -2.11
CA ALA A 333 -16.16 16.13 -2.19
C ALA A 333 -16.82 15.42 -3.39
N ALA A 334 -18.07 15.73 -3.72
CA ALA A 334 -18.74 15.17 -4.90
C ALA A 334 -18.15 15.69 -6.22
N VAL A 335 -17.75 16.97 -6.29
CA VAL A 335 -17.00 17.51 -7.44
C VAL A 335 -15.67 16.78 -7.61
N ALA A 336 -14.89 16.64 -6.53
CA ALA A 336 -13.62 15.93 -6.54
C ALA A 336 -13.79 14.45 -6.91
N ALA A 337 -14.81 13.77 -6.37
CA ALA A 337 -15.11 12.37 -6.65
C ALA A 337 -15.51 12.14 -8.12
N SER A 338 -16.09 13.13 -8.79
CA SER A 338 -16.45 13.06 -10.21
C SER A 338 -15.24 13.01 -11.15
N ASN A 339 -14.08 13.49 -10.68
CA ASN A 339 -12.83 13.47 -11.42
C ASN A 339 -11.64 13.24 -10.46
N ALA A 340 -11.64 12.06 -9.83
CA ALA A 340 -10.72 11.79 -8.73
C ALA A 340 -9.27 11.65 -9.18
N ASP A 341 -8.37 12.25 -8.39
CA ASP A 341 -6.94 12.06 -8.52
C ASP A 341 -6.54 10.67 -7.99
N ILE A 342 -6.01 9.83 -8.88
CA ILE A 342 -5.53 8.48 -8.55
C ILE A 342 -4.46 8.51 -7.46
N ALA A 343 -3.60 9.55 -7.41
CA ALA A 343 -2.57 9.66 -6.38
C ALA A 343 -3.20 9.84 -4.99
N GLU A 344 -4.22 10.71 -4.90
CA GLU A 344 -4.96 10.96 -3.67
C GLU A 344 -5.74 9.71 -3.21
N LEU A 345 -6.38 9.00 -4.15
CA LEU A 345 -7.08 7.74 -3.83
C LEU A 345 -6.12 6.68 -3.29
N ARG A 346 -4.93 6.56 -3.90
CA ARG A 346 -3.93 5.58 -3.44
C ARG A 346 -3.46 5.84 -2.02
N GLU A 347 -3.25 7.10 -1.67
CA GLU A 347 -2.85 7.47 -0.32
C GLU A 347 -3.98 7.24 0.69
N TYR A 348 -5.21 7.61 0.32
CA TYR A 348 -6.34 7.58 1.24
C TYR A 348 -6.89 6.17 1.51
N PHE A 349 -6.87 5.28 0.51
CA PHE A 349 -7.46 3.93 0.57
C PHE A 349 -6.43 2.81 0.75
N HIS A 350 -5.29 3.11 1.37
CA HIS A 350 -4.28 2.11 1.73
C HIS A 350 -3.78 1.28 0.53
N LEU A 351 -3.72 1.90 -0.65
CA LEU A 351 -3.28 1.21 -1.86
C LEU A 351 -1.76 1.21 -1.94
N GLY A 352 -1.21 0.01 -2.12
CA GLY A 352 0.17 -0.14 -2.50
C GLY A 352 0.36 0.32 -3.95
N TYR A 353 1.57 0.73 -4.31
CA TYR A 353 1.86 1.17 -5.66
C TYR A 353 3.25 0.74 -6.10
N ARG A 354 3.44 0.59 -7.41
CA ARG A 354 4.75 0.35 -7.99
C ARG A 354 5.39 1.66 -8.44
N LEU A 355 6.66 1.82 -8.12
CA LEU A 355 7.51 2.87 -8.66
C LEU A 355 7.87 2.56 -10.12
N GLN A 356 8.38 3.55 -10.85
CA GLN A 356 8.82 3.40 -12.25
C GLN A 356 9.90 2.31 -12.42
N ASN A 357 10.71 2.08 -11.39
CA ASN A 357 11.72 1.01 -11.36
C ASN A 357 11.14 -0.38 -10.99
N GLY A 358 9.81 -0.54 -10.98
CA GLY A 358 9.12 -1.79 -10.68
C GLY A 358 8.99 -2.14 -9.20
N ARG A 359 9.67 -1.42 -8.30
CA ARG A 359 9.62 -1.65 -6.85
C ARG A 359 8.22 -1.37 -6.33
N PHE A 360 7.65 -2.33 -5.62
CA PHE A 360 6.39 -2.16 -4.90
C PHE A 360 6.62 -1.43 -3.57
N VAL A 361 5.80 -0.44 -3.28
CA VAL A 361 5.71 0.27 -2.00
C VAL A 361 4.50 -0.28 -1.27
N SER A 362 4.76 -0.99 -0.17
CA SER A 362 3.72 -1.55 0.69
C SER A 362 2.91 -0.43 1.36
N PRO A 363 1.58 -0.56 1.52
CA PRO A 363 0.76 0.39 2.27
C PRO A 363 1.31 0.65 3.68
N ILE A 364 1.87 -0.36 4.33
CA ILE A 364 2.40 -0.28 5.69
C ILE A 364 3.57 0.71 5.84
N GLU A 365 4.24 1.10 4.74
CA GLU A 365 5.33 2.07 4.78
C GLU A 365 4.86 3.49 5.13
N LYS A 366 3.56 3.76 4.98
CA LYS A 366 2.95 5.05 5.30
C LYS A 366 2.30 5.09 6.69
N GLU A 367 2.33 3.96 7.39
CA GLU A 367 1.73 3.74 8.71
C GLU A 367 2.82 3.78 9.79
#